data_AF-A0A1H7ZI47-F1
#
_entry.id   AF-A0A1H7ZI47-F1
#
_cell.length_a   1.000
_cell.length_b   1.000
_cell.length_c   1.000
_cell.angle_alpha   90.00
_cell.angle_beta   90.00
_cell.angle_gamma   90.00
#
_symmetry.space_group_name_H-M   'P 1'
#
loop_
_entity.id
_entity.type
_entity.pdbx_description
1 polymer ?
#
loop_
_entity_poly.entity_id
_entity_poly.type
_entity_poly.pdbx_seq_one_letter_code
_entity_poly.pdbx_strand_id
1 'polypeptide(L)'
;MELGMVGLGRMGANMAQRLAQGGHTVGGFDPSPEARARAATHGITPAESLQALVAALPTPRVVWLMVPAGKIVDDTLDVLLPMLSAGDIVIDGGNSYYKDSVARAARLDASGIAFVDCGTSGGVWGLTEGYSMMVGGGDTAMAHLKPLFETLAPSPTTGWGHVGPVGSGHFTKMVHNGIEYGMMQAYAEGFAILERKEDFKLDLHQVAQVWQTGSVVRSWLLDITADALKDNPTMAGIAPYVEDSGEGRWTVAESIDLNVSAPVITLSLLERLRSREKDSYADKLLSAMRNGFGGHKITKE
;
A
#
# COMPACT_ATOMS: atom_id res chain seq x y z
N MET A 1 -19.16 16.18 -4.38
CA MET A 1 -18.11 17.22 -4.11
C MET A 1 -17.25 17.39 -5.33
N GLU A 2 -16.46 18.46 -5.41
CA GLU A 2 -15.47 18.67 -6.48
C GLU A 2 -14.06 18.53 -5.91
N LEU A 3 -13.19 17.78 -6.58
CA LEU A 3 -11.80 17.59 -6.16
C LEU A 3 -10.85 17.43 -7.35
N GLY A 4 -9.56 17.68 -7.11
CA GLY A 4 -8.48 17.39 -8.04
C GLY A 4 -7.71 16.14 -7.64
N MET A 5 -7.56 15.18 -8.55
CA MET A 5 -6.68 14.01 -8.41
C MET A 5 -5.36 14.26 -9.13
N VAL A 6 -4.25 14.19 -8.40
CA VAL A 6 -2.88 14.32 -8.93
C VAL A 6 -2.22 12.95 -8.91
N GLY A 7 -1.87 12.44 -10.09
CA GLY A 7 -1.43 11.06 -10.31
C GLY A 7 -2.57 10.20 -10.83
N LEU A 8 -2.53 9.87 -12.13
CA LEU A 8 -3.52 9.04 -12.84
C LEU A 8 -2.90 7.71 -13.30
N GLY A 9 -1.97 7.21 -12.50
CA GLY A 9 -1.57 5.81 -12.52
C GLY A 9 -2.74 4.88 -12.17
N ARG A 10 -2.47 3.58 -12.08
CA ARG A 10 -3.54 2.57 -11.89
C ARG A 10 -4.42 2.85 -10.67
N MET A 11 -3.84 3.16 -9.51
CA MET A 11 -4.61 3.43 -8.29
C MET A 11 -5.36 4.77 -8.37
N GLY A 12 -4.68 5.87 -8.69
CA GLY A 12 -5.29 7.20 -8.73
C GLY A 12 -6.43 7.31 -9.76
N ALA A 13 -6.26 6.71 -10.95
CA ALA A 13 -7.31 6.67 -11.96
C ALA A 13 -8.53 5.87 -11.50
N ASN A 14 -8.33 4.69 -10.87
CA ASN A 14 -9.43 3.88 -10.35
C ASN A 14 -10.20 4.58 -9.22
N MET A 15 -9.50 5.26 -8.30
CA MET A 15 -10.13 6.05 -7.23
C MET A 15 -10.91 7.23 -7.81
N ALA A 16 -10.33 7.97 -8.75
CA ALA A 16 -11.00 9.07 -9.44
C ALA A 16 -12.24 8.59 -10.20
N GLN A 17 -12.17 7.43 -10.87
CA GLN A 17 -13.31 6.84 -11.55
C GLN A 17 -14.43 6.46 -10.56
N ARG A 18 -14.08 5.83 -9.43
CA ARG A 18 -15.06 5.47 -8.40
C ARG A 18 -15.74 6.71 -7.81
N LEU A 19 -14.99 7.78 -7.57
CA LEU A 19 -15.52 9.07 -7.14
C LEU A 19 -16.47 9.68 -8.19
N ALA A 20 -16.10 9.65 -9.47
CA ALA A 20 -16.96 10.14 -10.55
C ALA A 20 -18.27 9.34 -10.64
N GLN A 21 -18.19 8.01 -10.52
CA GLN A 21 -19.36 7.12 -10.47
C GLN A 21 -20.26 7.38 -9.24
N GLY A 22 -19.66 7.81 -8.13
CA GLY A 22 -20.38 8.24 -6.92
C GLY A 22 -20.95 9.66 -6.99
N GLY A 23 -20.89 10.33 -8.15
CA GLY A 23 -21.46 11.66 -8.36
C GLY A 23 -20.57 12.82 -7.91
N HIS A 24 -19.27 12.59 -7.72
CA HIS A 24 -18.30 13.66 -7.51
C HIS A 24 -17.76 14.19 -8.84
N THR A 25 -17.49 15.49 -8.92
CA THR A 25 -16.77 16.07 -10.06
C THR A 25 -15.27 15.92 -9.80
N VAL A 26 -14.55 15.24 -10.70
CA VAL A 26 -13.13 14.98 -10.51
C VAL A 26 -12.33 15.61 -11.64
N GLY A 27 -11.53 16.62 -11.32
CA GLY A 27 -10.42 17.06 -12.17
C GLY A 27 -9.22 16.14 -12.00
N GLY A 28 -8.46 15.86 -13.05
CA GLY A 28 -7.32 14.94 -13.00
C GLY A 28 -6.07 15.48 -13.69
N PHE A 29 -4.91 15.38 -13.03
CA PHE A 29 -3.61 15.68 -13.63
C PHE A 29 -2.66 14.50 -13.48
N ASP A 30 -1.91 14.22 -14.55
CA ASP A 30 -0.75 13.33 -14.55
C ASP A 30 0.25 13.86 -15.59
N PRO A 31 1.58 13.76 -15.38
CA PRO A 31 2.55 14.16 -16.39
C PRO A 31 2.36 13.46 -17.74
N SER A 32 1.89 12.20 -17.74
CA SER A 32 1.63 11.43 -18.95
C SER A 32 0.33 11.88 -19.65
N PRO A 33 0.41 12.38 -20.89
CA PRO A 33 -0.79 12.72 -21.67
C PRO A 33 -1.69 11.50 -21.92
N GLU A 34 -1.09 10.31 -22.07
CA GLU A 34 -1.83 9.07 -22.22
C GLU A 34 -2.64 8.71 -20.97
N ALA A 35 -2.06 8.94 -19.78
CA ALA A 35 -2.78 8.73 -18.53
C ALA A 35 -3.98 9.66 -18.39
N ARG A 36 -3.81 10.94 -18.77
CA ARG A 36 -4.91 11.92 -18.81
C ARG A 36 -6.01 11.51 -19.80
N ALA A 37 -5.63 11.10 -21.02
CA ALA A 37 -6.58 10.66 -22.04
C ALA A 37 -7.38 9.43 -21.61
N ARG A 38 -6.74 8.44 -20.97
CA ARG A 38 -7.45 7.28 -20.39
C ARG A 38 -8.39 7.69 -19.26
N ALA A 39 -7.96 8.55 -18.34
CA ALA A 39 -8.82 9.00 -17.25
C ALA A 39 -10.08 9.73 -17.78
N ALA A 40 -9.94 10.48 -18.87
CA ALA A 40 -11.07 11.15 -19.51
C ALA A 40 -12.18 10.19 -19.96
N THR A 41 -11.85 8.96 -20.38
CA THR A 41 -12.86 7.95 -20.74
C THR A 41 -13.65 7.42 -19.54
N HIS A 42 -13.24 7.77 -18.33
CA HIS A 42 -13.85 7.34 -17.07
C HIS A 42 -14.57 8.49 -16.32
N GLY A 43 -14.81 9.62 -16.99
CA GLY A 43 -15.55 10.75 -16.42
C GLY A 43 -14.68 11.73 -15.61
N ILE A 44 -13.35 11.61 -15.67
CA ILE A 44 -12.42 12.58 -15.08
C ILE A 44 -12.20 13.73 -16.07
N THR A 45 -12.25 14.97 -15.61
CA THR A 45 -11.88 16.15 -16.42
C THR A 45 -10.36 16.30 -16.44
N PRO A 46 -9.66 16.04 -17.55
CA PRO A 46 -8.20 16.15 -17.59
C PRO A 46 -7.77 17.62 -17.53
N ALA A 47 -6.74 17.90 -16.74
CA ALA A 47 -6.06 19.18 -16.69
C ALA A 47 -4.68 19.06 -17.34
N GLU A 48 -4.26 20.06 -18.13
CA GLU A 48 -2.96 20.06 -18.81
C GLU A 48 -1.78 20.42 -17.89
N SER A 49 -2.08 20.97 -16.70
CA SER A 49 -1.08 21.32 -15.68
C SER A 49 -1.71 21.32 -14.29
N LEU A 50 -0.87 21.29 -13.25
CA LEU A 50 -1.32 21.47 -11.86
C LEU A 50 -1.99 22.84 -11.66
N GLN A 51 -1.49 23.88 -12.33
CA GLN A 51 -2.06 25.23 -12.31
C GLN A 51 -3.48 25.21 -12.87
N ALA A 52 -3.70 24.57 -14.02
CA ALA A 52 -5.02 24.46 -14.63
C ALA A 52 -5.98 23.66 -13.75
N LEU A 53 -5.49 22.59 -13.10
CA LEU A 53 -6.27 21.81 -12.16
C LEU A 53 -6.73 22.67 -10.97
N VAL A 54 -5.80 23.33 -10.27
CA VAL A 54 -6.10 24.15 -9.08
C VAL A 54 -7.01 25.33 -9.40
N ALA A 55 -6.84 25.95 -10.58
CA ALA A 55 -7.68 27.05 -11.03
C ALA A 55 -9.13 26.65 -11.31
N ALA A 56 -9.38 25.38 -11.66
CA ALA A 56 -10.71 24.87 -11.93
C ALA A 56 -11.49 24.43 -10.68
N LEU A 57 -10.82 24.29 -9.53
CA LEU A 57 -11.46 23.82 -8.29
C LEU A 57 -12.14 24.97 -7.51
N PRO A 58 -13.33 24.73 -6.94
CA PRO A 58 -13.96 25.67 -6.01
C PRO A 58 -13.18 25.74 -4.69
N THR A 59 -13.39 26.83 -3.93
CA THR A 59 -12.84 26.99 -2.57
C THR A 59 -13.85 26.52 -1.51
N PRO A 60 -13.40 25.87 -0.41
CA PRO A 60 -12.05 25.37 -0.17
C PRO A 60 -11.70 24.24 -1.14
N ARG A 61 -10.48 24.28 -1.70
CA ARG A 61 -10.01 23.29 -2.68
C ARG A 61 -9.67 21.99 -1.98
N VAL A 62 -9.95 20.87 -2.65
CA VAL A 62 -9.50 19.54 -2.22
C VAL A 62 -8.61 18.96 -3.31
N VAL A 63 -7.34 18.72 -2.98
CA VAL A 63 -6.35 18.12 -3.88
C VAL A 63 -5.87 16.79 -3.28
N TRP A 64 -6.09 15.69 -4.01
CA TRP A 64 -5.70 14.35 -3.59
C TRP A 64 -4.48 13.90 -4.40
N LEU A 65 -3.40 13.54 -3.71
CA LEU A 65 -2.16 13.05 -4.29
C LEU A 65 -2.14 11.52 -4.28
N MET A 66 -2.00 10.93 -5.47
CA MET A 66 -1.81 9.50 -5.71
C MET A 66 -0.55 9.31 -6.57
N VAL A 67 0.56 9.86 -6.08
CA VAL A 67 1.88 9.85 -6.71
C VAL A 67 2.86 8.97 -5.91
N PRO A 68 4.02 8.57 -6.48
CA PRO A 68 5.04 7.85 -5.73
C PRO A 68 5.45 8.56 -4.44
N ALA A 69 5.63 7.78 -3.37
CA ALA A 69 6.02 8.30 -2.05
C ALA A 69 7.41 8.97 -2.05
N GLY A 70 7.66 9.78 -1.03
CA GLY A 70 8.92 10.49 -0.84
C GLY A 70 9.01 11.75 -1.71
N LYS A 71 10.15 11.93 -2.39
CA LYS A 71 10.50 13.18 -3.09
C LYS A 71 9.41 13.68 -4.07
N ILE A 72 8.70 12.78 -4.75
CA ILE A 72 7.67 13.19 -5.72
C ILE A 72 6.47 13.85 -5.03
N VAL A 73 6.09 13.41 -3.83
CA VAL A 73 5.08 14.09 -3.02
C VAL A 73 5.58 15.49 -2.65
N ASP A 74 6.82 15.60 -2.16
CA ASP A 74 7.39 16.88 -1.72
C ASP A 74 7.52 17.88 -2.87
N ASP A 75 8.02 17.45 -4.03
CA ASP A 75 8.11 18.27 -5.24
C ASP A 75 6.71 18.72 -5.72
N THR A 76 5.70 17.85 -5.60
CA THR A 76 4.32 18.19 -5.95
C THR A 76 3.75 19.24 -4.99
N LEU A 77 4.02 19.09 -3.69
CA LEU A 77 3.64 20.08 -2.68
C LEU A 77 4.33 21.42 -2.90
N ASP A 78 5.61 21.44 -3.28
CA ASP A 78 6.36 22.67 -3.63
C ASP A 78 5.66 23.46 -4.74
N VAL A 79 5.16 22.75 -5.75
CA VAL A 79 4.44 23.37 -6.86
C VAL A 79 3.05 23.82 -6.43
N LEU A 80 2.31 23.03 -5.65
CA LEU A 80 0.94 23.35 -5.23
C LEU A 80 0.86 24.51 -4.24
N LEU A 81 1.78 24.59 -3.27
CA LEU A 81 1.69 25.50 -2.13
C LEU A 81 1.46 26.98 -2.52
N PRO A 82 2.14 27.55 -3.53
CA PRO A 82 1.91 28.94 -3.96
C PRO A 82 0.55 29.19 -4.62
N MET A 83 -0.19 28.14 -4.99
CA MET A 83 -1.48 28.22 -5.68
C MET A 83 -2.68 27.95 -4.76
N LEU A 84 -2.43 27.47 -3.55
CA LEU A 84 -3.44 27.16 -2.55
C LEU A 84 -3.64 28.34 -1.58
N SER A 85 -4.79 28.35 -0.92
CA SER A 85 -5.20 29.36 0.05
C SER A 85 -5.58 28.73 1.39
N ALA A 86 -5.56 29.53 2.46
CA ALA A 86 -5.99 29.08 3.78
C ALA A 86 -7.39 28.46 3.72
N GLY A 87 -7.55 27.30 4.37
CA GLY A 87 -8.76 26.49 4.32
C GLY A 87 -8.78 25.41 3.22
N ASP A 88 -7.88 25.47 2.23
CA ASP A 88 -7.71 24.39 1.26
C ASP A 88 -7.15 23.14 1.94
N ILE A 89 -7.40 21.97 1.33
CA ILE A 89 -7.08 20.65 1.88
C ILE A 89 -6.25 19.87 0.86
N VAL A 90 -5.12 19.32 1.31
CA VAL A 90 -4.30 18.38 0.55
C VAL A 90 -4.35 17.00 1.22
N ILE A 91 -4.70 15.98 0.46
CA ILE A 91 -4.72 14.58 0.89
C ILE A 91 -3.54 13.86 0.24
N ASP A 92 -2.66 13.24 1.02
CA ASP A 92 -1.70 12.25 0.52
C ASP A 92 -2.31 10.86 0.70
N GLY A 93 -2.72 10.23 -0.40
CA GLY A 93 -3.27 8.87 -0.40
C GLY A 93 -2.26 7.78 -0.77
N GLY A 94 -0.99 8.15 -0.93
CA GLY A 94 0.09 7.23 -1.27
C GLY A 94 0.48 6.32 -0.10
N ASN A 95 1.54 5.55 -0.31
CA ASN A 95 2.18 4.78 0.75
C ASN A 95 3.35 5.58 1.35
N SER A 96 3.08 6.79 1.85
CA SER A 96 4.10 7.63 2.46
C SER A 96 4.47 7.15 3.87
N TYR A 97 5.70 7.41 4.30
CA TYR A 97 6.10 7.18 5.68
C TYR A 97 5.45 8.23 6.59
N TYR A 98 4.89 7.79 7.73
CA TYR A 98 4.07 8.67 8.56
C TYR A 98 4.82 9.88 9.13
N LYS A 99 6.14 9.76 9.39
CA LYS A 99 6.95 10.89 9.85
C LYS A 99 7.05 11.99 8.79
N ASP A 100 7.05 11.62 7.50
CA ASP A 100 7.00 12.59 6.40
C ASP A 100 5.65 13.29 6.37
N SER A 101 4.55 12.57 6.60
CA SER A 101 3.20 13.16 6.72
C SER A 101 3.12 14.19 7.85
N VAL A 102 3.70 13.90 9.01
CA VAL A 102 3.76 14.86 10.13
C VAL A 102 4.56 16.10 9.74
N ALA A 103 5.72 15.94 9.10
CA ALA A 103 6.54 17.06 8.63
C ALA A 103 5.82 17.90 7.56
N ARG A 104 5.14 17.26 6.62
CA ARG A 104 4.34 17.91 5.56
C ARG A 104 3.18 18.70 6.16
N ALA A 105 2.47 18.16 7.14
CA ALA A 105 1.41 18.91 7.81
C ALA A 105 1.92 20.17 8.50
N ALA A 106 3.02 20.07 9.27
CA ALA A 106 3.61 21.24 9.92
C ALA A 106 4.00 22.33 8.90
N ARG A 107 4.50 21.91 7.74
CA ARG A 107 4.84 22.82 6.64
C ARG A 107 3.61 23.50 6.03
N LEU A 108 2.52 22.77 5.80
CA LEU A 108 1.30 23.30 5.17
C LEU A 108 0.48 24.17 6.13
N ASP A 109 0.51 23.85 7.43
CA ASP A 109 -0.19 24.60 8.48
C ASP A 109 0.30 26.06 8.58
N ALA A 110 1.58 26.31 8.28
CA ALA A 110 2.13 27.67 8.20
C ALA A 110 1.42 28.58 7.16
N SER A 111 0.73 27.98 6.18
CA SER A 111 -0.09 28.66 5.17
C SER A 111 -1.59 28.49 5.42
N GLY A 112 -2.01 27.90 6.54
CA GLY A 112 -3.40 27.60 6.86
C GLY A 112 -4.02 26.51 5.98
N ILE A 113 -3.21 25.65 5.36
CA ILE A 113 -3.66 24.55 4.49
C ILE A 113 -3.71 23.28 5.34
N ALA A 114 -4.85 22.58 5.32
CA ALA A 114 -4.98 21.31 6.02
C ALA A 114 -4.31 20.19 5.23
N PHE A 115 -3.50 19.38 5.91
CA PHE A 115 -2.93 18.16 5.36
C PHE A 115 -3.61 16.94 5.98
N VAL A 116 -3.92 15.96 5.15
CA VAL A 116 -4.57 14.69 5.53
C VAL A 116 -3.77 13.54 4.93
N ASP A 117 -3.40 12.55 5.73
CA ASP A 117 -2.80 11.31 5.27
C ASP A 117 -3.84 10.20 5.19
N CYS A 118 -3.92 9.49 4.07
CA CYS A 118 -4.94 8.47 3.81
C CYS A 118 -4.29 7.17 3.33
N GLY A 119 -3.99 6.29 4.29
CA GLY A 119 -3.53 4.94 4.01
C GLY A 119 -4.62 4.12 3.30
N THR A 120 -4.41 3.81 2.02
CA THR A 120 -5.43 3.14 1.17
C THR A 120 -5.05 1.70 0.84
N SER A 121 -5.93 0.74 1.10
CA SER A 121 -5.77 -0.71 0.82
C SER A 121 -6.93 -1.26 -0.03
N GLY A 122 -6.72 -2.42 -0.65
CA GLY A 122 -7.67 -3.09 -1.57
C GLY A 122 -7.18 -3.22 -3.02
N GLY A 123 -6.13 -2.49 -3.39
CA GLY A 123 -5.49 -2.61 -4.70
C GLY A 123 -6.44 -2.35 -5.87
N VAL A 124 -6.29 -3.12 -6.95
CA VAL A 124 -7.08 -2.94 -8.19
C VAL A 124 -8.57 -3.25 -8.00
N TRP A 125 -8.90 -4.11 -7.04
CA TRP A 125 -10.27 -4.52 -6.72
C TRP A 125 -11.08 -3.41 -6.06
N GLY A 126 -10.43 -2.39 -5.49
CA GLY A 126 -11.13 -1.31 -4.83
C GLY A 126 -12.02 -0.47 -5.76
N LEU A 127 -11.83 -0.54 -7.08
CA LEU A 127 -12.76 0.09 -8.03
C LEU A 127 -14.17 -0.52 -7.90
N THR A 128 -14.27 -1.84 -7.81
CA THR A 128 -15.56 -2.56 -7.69
C THR A 128 -15.96 -2.72 -6.24
N GLU A 129 -15.04 -3.22 -5.40
CA GLU A 129 -15.33 -3.62 -4.01
C GLU A 129 -15.19 -2.48 -2.99
N GLY A 130 -14.60 -1.35 -3.38
CA GLY A 130 -14.25 -0.25 -2.48
C GLY A 130 -12.92 -0.43 -1.78
N TYR A 131 -12.38 0.68 -1.26
CA TYR A 131 -11.06 0.77 -0.65
C TYR A 131 -11.13 0.79 0.87
N SER A 132 -10.27 0.01 1.52
CA SER A 132 -10.05 0.15 2.96
C SER A 132 -9.19 1.38 3.22
N MET A 133 -9.70 2.39 3.93
CA MET A 133 -9.00 3.68 4.12
C MET A 133 -8.82 4.03 5.60
N MET A 134 -7.57 4.23 6.00
CA MET A 134 -7.21 4.73 7.33
C MET A 134 -6.75 6.17 7.20
N VAL A 135 -7.48 7.10 7.80
CA VAL A 135 -7.29 8.53 7.57
C VAL A 135 -6.80 9.23 8.84
N GLY A 136 -5.68 9.94 8.73
CA GLY A 136 -5.14 10.84 9.74
C GLY A 136 -5.35 12.30 9.34
N GLY A 137 -5.81 13.12 10.28
CA GLY A 137 -6.12 14.52 9.99
C GLY A 137 -6.85 15.21 11.14
N GLY A 138 -7.06 16.53 11.00
CA GLY A 138 -7.86 17.30 11.95
C GLY A 138 -9.37 17.14 11.71
N ASP A 139 -10.16 17.22 12.78
CA ASP A 139 -11.62 16.97 12.76
C ASP A 139 -12.36 17.78 11.70
N THR A 140 -12.02 19.07 11.53
CA THR A 140 -12.65 19.95 10.54
C THR A 140 -12.43 19.45 9.10
N ALA A 141 -11.20 19.06 8.77
CA ALA A 141 -10.89 18.52 7.45
C ALA A 141 -11.61 17.18 7.25
N MET A 142 -11.63 16.32 8.27
CA MET A 142 -12.32 15.03 8.21
C MET A 142 -13.82 15.17 7.99
N ALA A 143 -14.48 16.09 8.67
CA ALA A 143 -15.90 16.37 8.47
C ALA A 143 -16.19 16.83 7.03
N HIS A 144 -15.31 17.64 6.44
CA HIS A 144 -15.44 18.10 5.07
C HIS A 144 -15.22 16.96 4.05
N LEU A 145 -14.21 16.12 4.28
CA LEU A 145 -13.80 15.06 3.35
C LEU A 145 -14.63 13.78 3.44
N LYS A 146 -15.41 13.61 4.52
CA LYS A 146 -16.24 12.42 4.77
C LYS A 146 -16.98 11.88 3.54
N PRO A 147 -17.67 12.70 2.72
CA PRO A 147 -18.38 12.17 1.55
C PRO A 147 -17.47 11.49 0.52
N LEU A 148 -16.19 11.88 0.41
CA LEU A 148 -15.23 11.21 -0.49
C LEU A 148 -14.92 9.81 0.01
N PHE A 149 -14.69 9.66 1.32
CA PHE A 149 -14.38 8.37 1.92
C PHE A 149 -15.59 7.43 1.89
N GLU A 150 -16.81 7.94 2.12
CA GLU A 150 -18.04 7.15 2.03
C GLU A 150 -18.26 6.56 0.63
N THR A 151 -17.90 7.30 -0.42
CA THR A 151 -17.96 6.84 -1.82
C THR A 151 -16.86 5.84 -2.15
N LEU A 152 -15.63 6.10 -1.69
CA LEU A 152 -14.48 5.26 -2.01
C LEU A 152 -14.49 3.93 -1.24
N ALA A 153 -15.06 3.89 -0.03
CA ALA A 153 -15.10 2.70 0.81
C ALA A 153 -16.04 1.60 0.26
N PRO A 154 -15.93 0.36 0.79
CA PRO A 154 -16.88 -0.73 0.48
C PRO A 154 -18.33 -0.40 0.84
N SER A 155 -18.54 0.39 1.89
CA SER A 155 -19.84 0.99 2.19
C SER A 155 -19.66 2.37 2.82
N PRO A 156 -20.72 3.21 2.85
CA PRO A 156 -20.66 4.51 3.50
C PRO A 156 -20.26 4.44 4.99
N THR A 157 -20.53 3.34 5.67
CA THR A 157 -20.32 3.20 7.12
C THR A 157 -19.22 2.23 7.51
N THR A 158 -18.62 1.50 6.56
CA THR A 158 -17.63 0.46 6.85
C THR A 158 -16.47 0.47 5.85
N GLY A 159 -15.28 0.11 6.32
CA GLY A 159 -14.07 0.05 5.49
C GLY A 159 -13.38 1.39 5.33
N TRP A 160 -13.74 2.40 6.11
CA TRP A 160 -12.91 3.58 6.28
C TRP A 160 -13.04 4.12 7.71
N GLY A 161 -12.08 4.92 8.15
CA GLY A 161 -12.15 5.57 9.46
C GLY A 161 -11.14 6.68 9.66
N HIS A 162 -11.54 7.68 10.44
CA HIS A 162 -10.64 8.66 11.04
C HIS A 162 -9.92 8.00 12.22
N VAL A 163 -8.64 7.70 12.06
CA VAL A 163 -7.87 6.88 13.02
C VAL A 163 -7.00 7.73 13.97
N GLY A 164 -7.03 9.06 13.83
CA GLY A 164 -6.33 9.97 14.71
C GLY A 164 -5.83 11.24 14.01
N PRO A 165 -4.88 11.97 14.63
CA PRO A 165 -4.27 13.16 14.03
C PRO A 165 -3.40 12.79 12.82
N VAL A 166 -2.84 13.80 12.16
CA VAL A 166 -1.93 13.58 11.02
C VAL A 166 -0.81 12.59 11.37
N GLY A 167 -0.53 11.69 10.44
CA GLY A 167 0.42 10.59 10.51
C GLY A 167 -0.24 9.27 10.90
N SER A 168 -1.38 9.31 11.59
CA SER A 168 -2.05 8.08 12.09
C SER A 168 -2.59 7.19 10.97
N GLY A 169 -3.03 7.76 9.84
CA GLY A 169 -3.55 7.02 8.69
C GLY A 169 -2.45 6.19 8.03
N HIS A 170 -1.34 6.85 7.64
CA HIS A 170 -0.17 6.17 7.09
C HIS A 170 0.51 5.23 8.08
N PHE A 171 0.55 5.57 9.37
CA PHE A 171 1.08 4.65 10.40
C PHE A 171 0.24 3.38 10.48
N THR A 172 -1.08 3.51 10.52
CA THR A 172 -2.00 2.35 10.57
C THR A 172 -1.85 1.48 9.31
N LYS A 173 -1.74 2.10 8.13
CA LYS A 173 -1.53 1.40 6.86
C LYS A 173 -0.16 0.73 6.78
N MET A 174 0.88 1.35 7.33
CA MET A 174 2.21 0.75 7.44
C MET A 174 2.14 -0.55 8.24
N VAL A 175 1.52 -0.54 9.43
CA VAL A 175 1.34 -1.74 10.26
C VAL A 175 0.46 -2.79 9.57
N HIS A 176 -0.60 -2.37 8.86
CA HIS A 176 -1.40 -3.27 8.02
C HIS A 176 -0.52 -4.06 7.04
N ASN A 177 0.40 -3.40 6.33
CA ASN A 177 1.32 -4.08 5.41
C ASN A 177 2.32 -4.99 6.13
N GLY A 178 2.77 -4.63 7.33
CA GLY A 178 3.59 -5.52 8.16
C GLY A 178 2.84 -6.81 8.55
N ILE A 179 1.56 -6.70 8.92
CA ILE A 179 0.68 -7.86 9.19
C ILE A 179 0.52 -8.72 7.93
N GLU A 180 0.27 -8.09 6.78
CA GLU A 180 0.16 -8.76 5.48
C GLU A 180 1.40 -9.61 5.19
N TYR A 181 2.61 -9.10 5.45
CA TYR A 181 3.86 -9.84 5.24
C TYR A 181 3.90 -11.12 6.08
N GLY A 182 3.54 -11.02 7.36
CA GLY A 182 3.49 -12.19 8.26
C GLY A 182 2.47 -13.23 7.79
N MET A 183 1.28 -12.79 7.38
CA MET A 183 0.22 -13.69 6.90
C MET A 183 0.63 -14.42 5.61
N MET A 184 1.17 -13.69 4.63
CA MET A 184 1.65 -14.28 3.37
C MET A 184 2.74 -15.31 3.63
N GLN A 185 3.71 -14.98 4.49
CA GLN A 185 4.82 -15.87 4.81
C GLN A 185 4.31 -17.16 5.49
N ALA A 186 3.35 -17.06 6.41
CA ALA A 186 2.76 -18.23 7.06
C ALA A 186 2.05 -19.16 6.06
N TYR A 187 1.33 -18.62 5.07
CA TYR A 187 0.78 -19.45 3.99
C TYR A 187 1.89 -20.07 3.14
N ALA A 188 2.89 -19.30 2.70
CA ALA A 188 3.96 -19.80 1.85
C ALA A 188 4.72 -20.96 2.50
N GLU A 189 5.10 -20.83 3.77
CA GLU A 189 5.75 -21.89 4.55
C GLU A 189 4.85 -23.11 4.73
N GLY A 190 3.58 -22.90 5.07
CA GLY A 190 2.60 -23.99 5.25
C GLY A 190 2.39 -24.80 3.97
N PHE A 191 2.21 -24.13 2.84
CA PHE A 191 2.07 -24.78 1.54
C PHE A 191 3.35 -25.48 1.09
N ALA A 192 4.53 -24.92 1.38
CA ALA A 192 5.81 -25.60 1.11
C ALA A 192 5.97 -26.89 1.94
N ILE A 193 5.49 -26.92 3.19
CA ILE A 193 5.46 -28.14 4.01
C ILE A 193 4.52 -29.19 3.41
N LEU A 194 3.34 -28.78 2.95
CA LEU A 194 2.37 -29.68 2.28
C LEU A 194 2.94 -30.25 0.99
N GLU A 195 3.54 -29.39 0.15
CA GLU A 195 4.17 -29.77 -1.12
C GLU A 195 5.27 -30.81 -0.89
N ARG A 196 6.13 -30.59 0.11
CA ARG A 196 7.25 -31.48 0.41
C ARG A 196 6.82 -32.86 0.91
N LYS A 197 5.57 -33.03 1.39
CA LYS A 197 5.06 -34.30 1.91
C LYS A 197 4.52 -35.18 0.77
N GLU A 198 5.44 -35.69 -0.05
CA GLU A 198 5.13 -36.47 -1.26
C GLU A 198 4.33 -37.76 -1.00
N ASP A 199 4.44 -38.36 0.19
CA ASP A 199 3.74 -39.60 0.57
C ASP A 199 2.22 -39.55 0.34
N PHE A 200 1.63 -38.35 0.46
CA PHE A 200 0.18 -38.15 0.35
C PHE A 200 -0.28 -37.68 -1.02
N LYS A 201 0.64 -37.26 -1.91
CA LYS A 201 0.34 -36.75 -3.27
C LYS A 201 -0.80 -35.72 -3.26
N LEU A 202 -0.71 -34.73 -2.37
CA LEU A 202 -1.77 -33.75 -2.14
C LEU A 202 -2.01 -32.88 -3.36
N ASP A 203 -3.29 -32.64 -3.68
CA ASP A 203 -3.69 -31.55 -4.56
C ASP A 203 -3.77 -30.25 -3.73
N LEU A 204 -2.74 -29.41 -3.85
CA LEU A 204 -2.64 -28.18 -3.06
C LEU A 204 -3.73 -27.17 -3.41
N HIS A 205 -4.20 -27.14 -4.67
CA HIS A 205 -5.31 -26.29 -5.07
C HIS A 205 -6.60 -26.75 -4.37
N GLN A 206 -6.88 -28.06 -4.38
CA GLN A 206 -8.03 -28.61 -3.65
C GLN A 206 -7.94 -28.32 -2.14
N VAL A 207 -6.75 -28.45 -1.53
CA VAL A 207 -6.55 -28.11 -0.11
C VAL A 207 -6.88 -26.64 0.16
N ALA A 208 -6.39 -25.72 -0.68
CA ALA A 208 -6.71 -24.30 -0.57
C ALA A 208 -8.24 -24.06 -0.66
N GLN A 209 -8.92 -24.70 -1.61
CA GLN A 209 -10.37 -24.59 -1.78
C GLN A 209 -11.17 -25.07 -0.57
N VAL A 210 -10.75 -26.18 0.04
CA VAL A 210 -11.37 -26.69 1.27
C VAL A 210 -11.24 -25.65 2.39
N TRP A 211 -10.11 -24.97 2.49
CA TRP A 211 -9.88 -23.97 3.53
C TRP A 211 -10.61 -22.63 3.29
N GLN A 212 -11.00 -22.31 2.05
CA GLN A 212 -11.79 -21.10 1.77
C GLN A 212 -13.14 -21.11 2.49
N THR A 213 -13.69 -22.28 2.79
CA THR A 213 -15.02 -22.41 3.42
C THR A 213 -14.94 -23.07 4.79
N GLY A 214 -15.44 -22.38 5.82
CA GLY A 214 -15.59 -22.93 7.18
C GLY A 214 -14.29 -23.10 7.99
N SER A 215 -13.11 -22.91 7.38
CA SER A 215 -11.85 -22.96 8.12
C SER A 215 -11.57 -21.66 8.89
N VAL A 216 -10.73 -21.76 9.93
CA VAL A 216 -10.27 -20.62 10.72
C VAL A 216 -9.32 -19.72 9.92
N VAL A 217 -8.58 -20.30 8.98
CA VAL A 217 -7.56 -19.60 8.17
C VAL A 217 -8.12 -19.07 6.85
N ARG A 218 -9.44 -18.91 6.72
CA ARG A 218 -10.03 -18.26 5.53
C ARG A 218 -9.62 -16.78 5.49
N SER A 219 -9.19 -16.30 4.33
CA SER A 219 -8.81 -14.91 4.11
C SER A 219 -8.70 -14.61 2.61
N TRP A 220 -8.67 -13.33 2.24
CA TRP A 220 -8.42 -12.93 0.85
C TRP A 220 -7.06 -13.42 0.31
N LEU A 221 -6.04 -13.49 1.16
CA LEU A 221 -4.74 -14.05 0.77
C LEU A 221 -4.82 -15.55 0.45
N LEU A 222 -5.69 -16.29 1.14
CA LEU A 222 -5.97 -17.68 0.79
C LEU A 222 -6.71 -17.78 -0.56
N ASP A 223 -7.62 -16.86 -0.86
CA ASP A 223 -8.30 -16.82 -2.15
C ASP A 223 -7.32 -16.61 -3.31
N ILE A 224 -6.39 -15.66 -3.17
CA ILE A 224 -5.30 -15.47 -4.13
C ILE A 224 -4.43 -16.72 -4.24
N THR A 225 -4.14 -17.38 -3.11
CA THR A 225 -3.32 -18.60 -3.10
C THR A 225 -4.01 -19.73 -3.87
N ALA A 226 -5.33 -19.89 -3.70
CA ALA A 226 -6.12 -20.87 -4.44
C ALA A 226 -6.09 -20.58 -5.95
N ASP A 227 -6.32 -19.33 -6.36
CA ASP A 227 -6.27 -18.93 -7.77
C ASP A 227 -4.87 -19.17 -8.39
N ALA A 228 -3.80 -18.82 -7.66
CA ALA A 228 -2.44 -19.05 -8.12
C ALA A 228 -2.12 -20.55 -8.30
N LEU A 229 -2.56 -21.39 -7.35
CA LEU A 229 -2.35 -22.85 -7.42
C LEU A 229 -3.21 -23.51 -8.51
N LYS A 230 -4.38 -22.97 -8.82
CA LYS A 230 -5.21 -23.42 -9.93
C LYS A 230 -4.50 -23.22 -11.27
N ASP A 231 -3.92 -22.03 -11.45
CA ASP A 231 -3.31 -21.63 -12.71
C ASP A 231 -1.89 -22.20 -12.89
N ASN A 232 -1.13 -22.34 -11.80
CA ASN A 232 0.24 -22.87 -11.81
C ASN A 232 0.54 -23.74 -10.58
N PRO A 233 0.06 -25.00 -10.54
CA PRO A 233 0.19 -25.87 -9.36
C PRO A 233 1.62 -26.12 -8.87
N THR A 234 2.61 -26.00 -9.76
CA THR A 234 4.04 -26.25 -9.47
C THR A 234 4.85 -24.98 -9.28
N MET A 235 4.22 -23.81 -9.43
CA MET A 235 4.90 -22.50 -9.46
C MET A 235 6.03 -22.44 -10.51
N ALA A 236 5.92 -23.22 -11.59
CA ALA A 236 6.95 -23.30 -12.63
C ALA A 236 7.15 -21.93 -13.31
N GLY A 237 8.40 -21.60 -13.60
CA GLY A 237 8.79 -20.34 -14.24
C GLY A 237 8.83 -19.12 -13.31
N ILE A 238 8.57 -19.30 -12.01
CA ILE A 238 8.68 -18.24 -11.00
C ILE A 238 10.05 -18.34 -10.33
N ALA A 239 10.81 -17.24 -10.34
CA ALA A 239 12.08 -17.17 -9.61
C ALA A 239 11.81 -17.06 -8.09
N PRO A 240 12.62 -17.69 -7.22
CA PRO A 240 12.47 -17.61 -5.76
C PRO A 240 13.01 -16.26 -5.23
N TYR A 241 12.37 -15.17 -5.66
CA TYR A 241 12.77 -13.80 -5.37
C TYR A 241 11.53 -12.99 -5.00
N VAL A 242 11.55 -12.34 -3.84
CA VAL A 242 10.40 -11.60 -3.31
C VAL A 242 10.79 -10.16 -3.01
N GLU A 243 10.13 -9.21 -3.65
CA GLU A 243 10.30 -7.78 -3.41
C GLU A 243 9.65 -7.30 -2.09
N ASP A 244 10.07 -6.12 -1.63
CA ASP A 244 9.43 -5.38 -0.56
C ASP A 244 9.39 -3.88 -0.91
N SER A 245 8.31 -3.21 -0.52
CA SER A 245 8.02 -1.82 -0.90
C SER A 245 8.37 -0.77 0.16
N GLY A 246 8.91 -1.21 1.31
CA GLY A 246 9.34 -0.34 2.41
C GLY A 246 8.48 -0.41 3.67
N GLU A 247 7.16 -0.57 3.59
CA GLU A 247 6.26 -0.52 4.76
C GLU A 247 6.53 -1.64 5.77
N GLY A 248 6.93 -2.83 5.28
CA GLY A 248 7.38 -3.92 6.15
C GLY A 248 8.65 -3.56 6.94
N ARG A 249 9.60 -2.84 6.29
CA ARG A 249 10.82 -2.35 6.96
C ARG A 249 10.48 -1.32 8.03
N TRP A 250 9.62 -0.36 7.70
CA TRP A 250 9.20 0.67 8.65
C TRP A 250 8.44 0.06 9.84
N THR A 251 7.59 -0.94 9.61
CA THR A 251 6.90 -1.64 10.69
C THR A 251 7.88 -2.31 11.66
N VAL A 252 8.90 -2.99 11.14
CA VAL A 252 9.93 -3.63 11.99
C VAL A 252 10.75 -2.58 12.75
N ALA A 253 11.17 -1.51 12.09
CA ALA A 253 11.91 -0.42 12.72
C ALA A 253 11.10 0.23 13.86
N GLU A 254 9.83 0.57 13.60
CA GLU A 254 8.94 1.15 14.61
C GLU A 254 8.66 0.19 15.77
N SER A 255 8.59 -1.12 15.51
CA SER A 255 8.45 -2.11 16.59
C SER A 255 9.63 -2.08 17.56
N ILE A 256 10.85 -1.86 17.05
CA ILE A 256 12.06 -1.74 17.87
C ILE A 256 12.05 -0.42 18.64
N ASP A 257 11.79 0.70 17.95
CA ASP A 257 11.74 2.03 18.55
C ASP A 257 10.69 2.13 19.68
N LEU A 258 9.54 1.47 19.50
CA LEU A 258 8.46 1.41 20.49
C LEU A 258 8.64 0.31 21.54
N ASN A 259 9.72 -0.49 21.47
CA ASN A 259 9.98 -1.61 22.36
C ASN A 259 8.84 -2.66 22.37
N VAL A 260 8.32 -3.00 21.18
CA VAL A 260 7.27 -3.99 20.94
C VAL A 260 7.85 -5.19 20.21
N SER A 261 7.66 -6.39 20.78
CA SER A 261 8.12 -7.63 20.14
C SER A 261 7.25 -7.99 18.93
N ALA A 262 7.85 -8.03 17.73
CA ALA A 262 7.19 -8.39 16.47
C ALA A 262 7.94 -9.50 15.68
N PRO A 263 8.16 -10.69 16.27
CA PRO A 263 9.03 -11.72 15.68
C PRO A 263 8.53 -12.24 14.33
N VAL A 264 7.23 -12.49 14.18
CA VAL A 264 6.65 -13.03 12.93
C VAL A 264 6.80 -12.05 11.76
N ILE A 265 6.48 -10.77 11.98
CA ILE A 265 6.63 -9.72 10.97
C ILE A 265 8.11 -9.49 10.63
N THR A 266 8.97 -9.56 11.64
CA THR A 266 10.42 -9.41 11.43
C THR A 266 10.98 -10.55 10.58
N LEU A 267 10.66 -11.80 10.91
CA LEU A 267 11.12 -12.95 10.15
C LEU A 267 10.57 -12.96 8.72
N SER A 268 9.30 -12.60 8.51
CA SER A 268 8.75 -12.51 7.14
C SER A 268 9.43 -11.46 6.28
N LEU A 269 9.90 -10.34 6.86
CA LEU A 269 10.75 -9.38 6.16
C LEU A 269 12.13 -9.99 5.85
N LEU A 270 12.76 -10.65 6.82
CA LEU A 270 14.08 -11.26 6.64
C LEU A 270 14.07 -12.35 5.57
N GLU A 271 13.02 -13.16 5.47
CA GLU A 271 12.87 -14.17 4.41
C GLU A 271 12.81 -13.54 3.01
N ARG A 272 12.16 -12.38 2.87
CA ARG A 272 12.20 -11.62 1.61
C ARG A 272 13.62 -11.16 1.28
N LEU A 273 14.38 -10.63 2.25
CA LEU A 273 15.78 -10.25 2.04
C LEU A 273 16.63 -11.46 1.65
N ARG A 274 16.45 -12.57 2.36
CA ARG A 274 17.14 -13.83 2.13
C ARG A 274 16.91 -14.37 0.73
N SER A 275 15.69 -14.25 0.20
CA SER A 275 15.37 -14.65 -1.19
C SER A 275 16.19 -13.95 -2.28
N ARG A 276 16.82 -12.80 -1.95
CA ARG A 276 17.64 -12.01 -2.89
C ARG A 276 19.13 -12.34 -2.82
N GLU A 277 19.55 -13.06 -1.77
CA GLU A 277 20.94 -13.46 -1.58
C GLU A 277 21.29 -14.65 -2.49
N LYS A 278 21.79 -14.36 -3.70
CA LYS A 278 22.33 -15.40 -4.59
C LYS A 278 23.64 -16.00 -4.08
N ASP A 279 24.44 -15.20 -3.38
CA ASP A 279 25.70 -15.59 -2.78
C ASP A 279 25.77 -15.05 -1.34
N SER A 280 25.51 -15.93 -0.37
CA SER A 280 25.46 -15.53 1.03
C SER A 280 26.84 -15.58 1.69
N TYR A 281 27.37 -14.40 1.98
CA TYR A 281 28.60 -14.25 2.77
C TYR A 281 28.47 -14.91 4.15
N ALA A 282 27.29 -14.77 4.79
CA ALA A 282 27.04 -15.34 6.11
C ALA A 282 27.17 -16.88 6.09
N ASP A 283 26.64 -17.54 5.07
CA ASP A 283 26.74 -19.01 4.94
C ASP A 283 28.18 -19.47 4.62
N LYS A 284 28.89 -18.72 3.77
CA LYS A 284 30.30 -18.97 3.47
C LYS A 284 31.16 -18.86 4.73
N LEU A 285 30.97 -17.80 5.52
CA LEU A 285 31.67 -17.62 6.79
C LEU A 285 31.28 -18.69 7.81
N LEU A 286 30.00 -19.06 7.90
CA LEU A 286 29.53 -20.13 8.77
C LEU A 286 30.18 -21.48 8.42
N SER A 287 30.24 -21.81 7.13
CA SER A 287 30.91 -23.01 6.62
C SER A 287 32.40 -23.02 6.97
N ALA A 288 33.08 -21.88 6.78
CA ALA A 288 34.49 -21.70 7.14
C ALA A 288 34.74 -21.86 8.66
N MET A 289 33.89 -21.28 9.51
CA MET A 289 33.98 -21.46 10.96
C MET A 289 33.83 -22.94 11.34
N ARG A 290 32.82 -23.63 10.80
CA ARG A 290 32.60 -25.08 11.03
C ARG A 290 33.78 -25.94 10.60
N ASN A 291 34.42 -25.58 9.48
CA ASN A 291 35.66 -26.23 9.07
C ASN A 291 36.81 -25.94 10.05
N GLY A 292 36.97 -24.67 10.44
CA GLY A 292 38.08 -24.22 11.28
C GLY A 292 38.10 -24.83 12.68
N PHE A 293 36.95 -24.92 13.37
CA PHE A 293 36.92 -25.52 14.71
C PHE A 293 36.68 -27.03 14.71
N GLY A 294 35.94 -27.57 13.74
CA GLY A 294 35.40 -28.93 13.77
C GLY A 294 35.82 -29.83 12.61
N GLY A 295 36.62 -29.33 11.66
CA GLY A 295 37.06 -30.08 10.49
C GLY A 295 35.93 -30.43 9.50
N HIS A 296 34.75 -29.81 9.61
CA HIS A 296 33.62 -30.08 8.72
C HIS A 296 33.98 -29.76 7.26
N LYS A 297 33.57 -30.62 6.31
CA LYS A 297 33.85 -30.44 4.88
C LYS A 297 33.20 -29.17 4.33
N ILE A 298 34.00 -28.35 3.64
CA ILE A 298 33.51 -27.23 2.82
C ILE A 298 33.17 -27.76 1.42
N THR A 299 31.97 -27.47 0.95
CA THR A 299 31.58 -27.70 -0.46
C THR A 299 32.15 -26.59 -1.33
N LYS A 300 32.81 -26.93 -2.43
CA LYS A 300 33.35 -25.98 -3.41
C LYS A 300 32.35 -25.78 -4.55
N GLU A 301 32.34 -24.57 -5.11
CA GLU A 301 31.60 -24.20 -6.32
C GLU A 301 32.13 -24.91 -7.57
#